data_AF-A0A317FY00-F1
#
_entry.id   AF-A0A317FY00-F1
#
_cell.length_a   1.000
_cell.length_b   1.000
_cell.length_c   1.000
_cell.angle_alpha   90.00
_cell.angle_beta   90.00
_cell.angle_gamma   90.00
#
_symmetry.space_group_name_H-M   'P 1'
#
loop_
_entity.id
_entity.type
_entity.pdbx_description
1 polymer ?
#
loop_
_entity_poly.entity_id
_entity_poly.type
_entity_poly.pdbx_seq_one_letter_code
_entity_poly.pdbx_strand_id
1 'polypeptide(L)'
;MARTYLDMMEDSLRKKIEIMKQIEVQNGIQKEALETIGGPDEDAFDKSVNIKGELIDKLTELNDSFDSLYEKVGKELDGKKDKYRDQIQRMQDLIRDVTDLSNTLEVQESRNKELADNYFSNTRQGMRTGKQSAAAALKYHVTMNKSANIQPHFIDNHG
;
A
#
# COMPACT_ATOMS: atom_id res chain seq x y z
N MET A 1 18.67 -20.91 -17.61
CA MET A 1 18.40 -21.42 -16.26
C MET A 1 16.90 -21.36 -16.03
N ALA A 2 16.29 -22.41 -15.47
CA ALA A 2 14.87 -22.37 -15.07
C ALA A 2 14.72 -21.45 -13.84
N ARG A 3 13.65 -20.64 -13.77
CA ARG A 3 13.37 -19.84 -12.57
C ARG A 3 13.00 -20.75 -11.41
N THR A 4 13.56 -20.47 -10.25
CA THR A 4 13.23 -21.12 -8.97
C THR A 4 12.01 -20.44 -8.32
N TYR A 5 11.40 -21.08 -7.32
CA TYR A 5 10.37 -20.42 -6.53
C TYR A 5 10.93 -19.25 -5.72
N LEU A 6 12.22 -19.30 -5.37
CA LEU A 6 12.91 -18.18 -4.72
C LEU A 6 13.03 -16.98 -5.67
N ASP A 7 13.30 -17.20 -6.96
CA ASP A 7 13.35 -16.09 -7.94
C ASP A 7 11.98 -15.43 -8.07
N MET A 8 10.92 -16.23 -8.13
CA MET A 8 9.54 -15.72 -8.18
C MET A 8 9.17 -14.96 -6.90
N MET A 9 9.65 -15.42 -5.75
CA MET A 9 9.42 -14.76 -4.46
C MET A 9 10.14 -13.42 -4.38
N GLU A 10 11.41 -13.38 -4.80
CA GLU A 10 12.20 -12.16 -4.86
C GLU A 10 11.55 -11.13 -5.80
N ASP A 11 11.10 -11.56 -6.99
CA ASP A 11 10.36 -10.71 -7.95
C ASP A 11 9.06 -10.16 -7.34
N SER A 12 8.30 -11.01 -6.63
CA SER A 12 7.05 -10.61 -5.98
C SER A 12 7.29 -9.54 -4.90
N LEU A 13 8.29 -9.75 -4.02
CA LEU A 13 8.67 -8.77 -3.00
C LEU A 13 9.10 -7.43 -3.60
N ARG A 14 9.92 -7.45 -4.66
CA ARG A 14 10.34 -6.23 -5.37
C ARG A 14 9.15 -5.48 -5.95
N LYS A 15 8.19 -6.19 -6.54
CA LYS A 15 6.97 -5.60 -7.10
C LYS A 15 6.06 -5.01 -6.02
N LYS A 16 5.94 -5.66 -4.86
CA LYS A 16 5.22 -5.09 -3.69
C LYS A 16 5.85 -3.76 -3.27
N ILE A 17 7.17 -3.72 -3.10
CA ILE A 17 7.92 -2.49 -2.76
C ILE A 17 7.66 -1.38 -3.79
N GLU A 18 7.70 -1.70 -5.08
CA GLU A 18 7.44 -0.73 -6.14
C GLU A 18 6.04 -0.12 -6.04
N ILE A 19 5.01 -0.96 -5.86
CA ILE A 19 3.63 -0.50 -5.70
C ILE A 19 3.46 0.32 -4.42
N MET A 20 4.08 -0.09 -3.31
CA MET A 20 4.03 0.64 -2.04
C MET A 20 4.66 2.03 -2.16
N LYS A 21 5.78 2.17 -2.88
CA LYS A 21 6.37 3.49 -3.18
C LYS A 21 5.46 4.35 -4.05
N GLN A 22 4.70 3.76 -4.98
CA GLN A 22 3.72 4.52 -5.75
C GLN A 22 2.55 4.98 -4.86
N ILE A 23 2.11 4.16 -3.91
CA ILE A 23 1.09 4.57 -2.91
C ILE A 23 1.62 5.71 -2.05
N GLU A 24 2.89 5.64 -1.63
CA GLU A 24 3.55 6.71 -0.87
C GLU A 24 3.51 8.05 -1.61
N VAL A 25 3.78 8.03 -2.93
CA VAL A 25 3.66 9.22 -3.78
C VAL A 25 2.21 9.73 -3.82
N GLN A 26 1.21 8.83 -3.95
CA GLN A 26 -0.19 9.26 -3.93
C GLN A 26 -0.59 9.86 -2.58
N ASN A 27 -0.06 9.34 -1.47
CA ASN A 27 -0.27 9.94 -0.15
C ASN A 27 0.32 11.36 -0.08
N GLY A 28 1.50 11.58 -0.65
CA GLY A 28 2.09 12.92 -0.78
C GLY A 28 1.19 13.88 -1.56
N ILE A 29 0.69 13.44 -2.71
CA ILE A 29 -0.22 14.24 -3.54
C ILE A 29 -1.52 14.58 -2.81
N GLN A 30 -2.13 13.62 -2.10
CA GLN A 30 -3.33 13.86 -1.28
C GLN A 30 -3.09 14.95 -0.24
N LYS A 31 -1.95 14.88 0.44
CA LYS A 31 -1.56 15.86 1.45
C LYS A 31 -1.42 17.26 0.83
N GLU A 32 -0.64 17.39 -0.23
CA GLU A 32 -0.40 18.66 -0.92
C GLU A 32 -1.71 19.26 -1.47
N ALA A 33 -2.57 18.41 -2.05
CA ALA A 33 -3.86 18.83 -2.56
C ALA A 33 -4.77 19.41 -1.45
N LEU A 34 -4.75 18.83 -0.25
CA LEU A 34 -5.55 19.31 0.89
C LEU A 34 -4.94 20.55 1.58
N GLU A 35 -3.62 20.69 1.54
CA GLU A 35 -2.89 21.82 2.18
C GLU A 35 -2.67 23.02 1.24
N THR A 36 -3.19 22.98 0.02
CA THR A 36 -2.95 24.00 -1.01
C THR A 36 -3.37 25.41 -0.55
N ILE A 37 -2.47 26.38 -0.74
CA ILE A 37 -2.69 27.78 -0.39
C ILE A 37 -3.75 28.37 -1.33
N GLY A 38 -4.85 28.89 -0.75
CA GLY A 38 -6.00 29.40 -1.51
C GLY A 38 -7.18 28.44 -1.57
N GLY A 39 -7.01 27.21 -1.04
CA GLY A 39 -8.05 26.20 -0.93
C GLY A 39 -7.60 24.86 -1.52
N PRO A 40 -8.27 23.75 -1.17
CA PRO A 40 -7.88 22.42 -1.65
C PRO A 40 -7.99 22.24 -3.15
N ASP A 41 -7.05 21.52 -3.75
CA ASP A 41 -7.11 21.04 -5.14
C ASP A 41 -7.93 19.74 -5.20
N GLU A 42 -9.25 19.88 -5.39
CA GLU A 42 -10.19 18.75 -5.43
C GLU A 42 -9.89 17.76 -6.56
N ASP A 43 -9.41 18.24 -7.72
CA ASP A 43 -9.13 17.40 -8.88
C ASP A 43 -7.87 16.56 -8.66
N ALA A 44 -6.81 17.14 -8.10
CA ALA A 44 -5.61 16.40 -7.72
C ALA A 44 -5.92 15.38 -6.62
N PHE A 45 -6.73 15.77 -5.63
CA PHE A 45 -7.18 14.88 -4.58
C PHE A 45 -7.96 13.68 -5.15
N ASP A 46 -9.00 13.89 -5.97
CA ASP A 46 -9.79 12.77 -6.51
C ASP A 46 -8.94 11.84 -7.39
N LYS A 47 -8.06 12.39 -8.24
CA LYS A 47 -7.14 11.58 -9.08
C LYS A 47 -6.20 10.73 -8.23
N SER A 48 -5.62 11.28 -7.18
CA SER A 48 -4.73 10.53 -6.30
C SER A 48 -5.46 9.40 -5.56
N VAL A 49 -6.70 9.62 -5.14
CA VAL A 49 -7.56 8.59 -4.51
C VAL A 49 -7.90 7.47 -5.50
N ASN A 50 -8.17 7.80 -6.77
CA ASN A 50 -8.39 6.81 -7.84
C ASN A 50 -7.15 5.93 -8.05
N ILE A 51 -6.01 6.55 -8.34
CA ILE A 51 -4.77 5.84 -8.65
C ILE A 51 -4.37 4.96 -7.47
N LYS A 52 -4.49 5.48 -6.25
CA LYS A 52 -4.23 4.71 -5.05
C LYS A 52 -5.15 3.50 -4.90
N GLY A 53 -6.44 3.63 -5.23
CA GLY A 53 -7.37 2.50 -5.22
C GLY A 53 -6.91 1.35 -6.13
N GLU A 54 -6.48 1.67 -7.34
CA GLU A 54 -5.95 0.67 -8.28
C GLU A 54 -4.64 0.03 -7.80
N LEU A 55 -3.76 0.82 -7.17
CA LEU A 55 -2.51 0.32 -6.60
C LEU A 55 -2.76 -0.61 -5.42
N ILE A 56 -3.74 -0.28 -4.58
CA ILE A 56 -4.20 -1.11 -3.47
C ILE A 56 -4.72 -2.45 -4.00
N ASP A 57 -5.59 -2.43 -5.01
CA ASP A 57 -6.14 -3.66 -5.59
C ASP A 57 -5.02 -4.57 -6.16
N LYS A 58 -4.03 -3.99 -6.86
CA LYS A 58 -2.83 -4.72 -7.31
C LYS A 58 -1.99 -5.30 -6.16
N LEU A 59 -1.86 -4.55 -5.07
CA LEU A 59 -1.10 -5.00 -3.90
C LEU A 59 -1.81 -6.16 -3.19
N THR A 60 -3.15 -6.12 -3.12
CA THR A 60 -3.97 -7.22 -2.61
C THR A 60 -3.80 -8.49 -3.44
N GLU A 61 -3.86 -8.40 -4.78
CA GLU A 61 -3.63 -9.57 -5.66
C GLU A 61 -2.24 -10.20 -5.47
N LEU A 62 -1.22 -9.38 -5.24
CA LEU A 62 0.13 -9.86 -4.93
C LEU A 62 0.23 -10.50 -3.54
N ASN A 63 -0.59 -10.07 -2.58
CA ASN A 63 -0.67 -10.68 -1.25
C ASN A 63 -1.36 -12.05 -1.31
N ASP A 64 -2.50 -12.15 -2.00
CA ASP A 64 -3.27 -13.39 -2.10
C ASP A 64 -2.48 -14.53 -2.74
N SER A 65 -1.62 -14.20 -3.71
CA SER A 65 -0.76 -15.18 -4.38
C SER A 65 0.51 -15.54 -3.57
N PHE A 66 0.83 -14.78 -2.53
CA PHE A 66 2.09 -14.88 -1.79
C PHE A 66 2.17 -16.13 -0.91
N ASP A 67 1.09 -16.48 -0.20
CA ASP A 67 1.08 -17.61 0.74
C ASP A 67 1.42 -18.92 0.03
N SER A 68 0.82 -19.15 -1.13
CA SER A 68 1.09 -20.34 -1.96
C SER A 68 2.53 -20.41 -2.48
N LEU A 69 3.16 -19.24 -2.69
CA LEU A 69 4.54 -19.14 -3.15
C LEU A 69 5.51 -19.38 -1.98
N TYR A 70 5.19 -18.86 -0.80
CA TYR A 70 5.97 -19.04 0.42
C TYR A 70 6.10 -20.52 0.81
N GLU A 71 4.99 -21.27 0.77
CA GLU A 71 5.02 -22.71 1.03
C GLU A 71 5.94 -23.48 0.05
N LYS A 72 5.92 -23.09 -1.23
CA LYS A 72 6.76 -23.71 -2.26
C LYS A 72 8.23 -23.39 -2.07
N VAL A 73 8.56 -22.15 -1.68
CA VAL A 73 9.92 -21.74 -1.30
C VAL A 73 10.42 -22.56 -0.12
N GLY A 74 9.59 -22.77 0.92
CA GLY A 74 9.93 -23.60 2.07
C GLY A 74 10.33 -25.03 1.67
N LYS A 75 9.55 -25.65 0.77
CA LYS A 75 9.84 -26.98 0.23
C LYS A 75 11.10 -27.01 -0.64
N GLU A 76 11.36 -25.95 -1.41
CA GLU A 76 12.56 -25.86 -2.26
C GLU A 76 13.85 -25.70 -1.43
N LEU A 77 13.77 -25.00 -0.30
CA LEU A 77 14.89 -24.77 0.61
C LEU A 77 15.26 -25.99 1.46
N ASP A 78 14.38 -26.99 1.58
CA ASP A 78 14.61 -28.15 2.42
C ASP A 78 15.87 -28.93 2.02
N GLY A 79 16.76 -29.15 2.99
CA GLY A 79 18.08 -29.76 2.77
C GLY A 79 19.05 -28.98 1.85
N LYS A 80 18.71 -27.76 1.42
CA LYS A 80 19.48 -26.98 0.41
C LYS A 80 19.74 -25.53 0.81
N LYS A 81 19.45 -25.12 2.05
CA LYS A 81 19.56 -23.73 2.51
C LYS A 81 20.93 -23.10 2.22
N ASP A 82 22.02 -23.84 2.42
CA ASP A 82 23.38 -23.34 2.18
C ASP A 82 23.62 -22.90 0.73
N LYS A 83 22.98 -23.57 -0.24
CA LYS A 83 23.06 -23.22 -1.66
C LYS A 83 22.39 -21.89 -1.98
N TYR A 84 21.37 -21.52 -1.21
CA TYR A 84 20.53 -20.34 -1.46
C TYR A 84 20.79 -19.20 -0.48
N ARG A 85 21.85 -19.27 0.33
CA ARG A 85 22.12 -18.34 1.43
C ARG A 85 22.02 -16.86 1.03
N ASP A 86 22.65 -16.49 -0.07
CA ASP A 86 22.66 -15.09 -0.53
C ASP A 86 21.27 -14.63 -1.01
N GLN A 87 20.47 -15.54 -1.59
CA GLN A 87 19.11 -15.24 -2.03
C GLN A 87 18.15 -15.14 -0.85
N ILE A 88 18.31 -16.00 0.16
CA ILE A 88 17.58 -15.91 1.43
C ILE A 88 17.87 -14.56 2.09
N GLN A 89 19.14 -14.14 2.14
CA GLN A 89 19.50 -12.84 2.71
C GLN A 89 18.83 -11.68 1.97
N ARG A 90 18.88 -11.66 0.63
CA ARG A 90 18.20 -10.63 -0.16
C ARG A 90 16.69 -10.60 0.08
N MET A 91 16.03 -11.76 0.14
CA MET A 91 14.60 -11.82 0.45
C MET A 91 14.29 -11.29 1.86
N GLN A 92 15.12 -11.60 2.86
CA GLN A 92 14.97 -11.04 4.21
C GLN A 92 15.11 -9.52 4.20
N ASP A 93 16.07 -8.97 3.45
CA ASP A 93 16.24 -7.53 3.30
C ASP A 93 15.01 -6.88 2.64
N LEU A 94 14.49 -7.49 1.57
CA LEU A 94 13.26 -7.02 0.91
C LEU A 94 12.03 -7.09 1.82
N ILE A 95 11.93 -8.11 2.69
CA ILE A 95 10.84 -8.19 3.68
C ILE A 95 10.94 -7.04 4.68
N ARG A 96 12.16 -6.67 5.13
CA ARG A 96 12.35 -5.49 6.00
C ARG A 96 11.94 -4.21 5.28
N ASP A 97 12.33 -4.03 4.03
CA ASP A 97 11.93 -2.87 3.23
C ASP A 97 10.39 -2.76 3.11
N VAL A 98 9.70 -3.90 2.91
CA VAL A 98 8.23 -3.94 2.90
C VAL A 98 7.67 -3.52 4.26
N THR A 99 8.19 -4.05 5.37
CA THR A 99 7.75 -3.66 6.72
C THR A 99 7.94 -2.17 6.99
N ASP A 100 9.10 -1.61 6.66
CA ASP A 100 9.40 -0.19 6.88
C ASP A 100 8.50 0.72 6.03
N LEU A 101 8.24 0.34 4.78
CA LEU A 101 7.28 1.04 3.92
C LEU A 101 5.87 0.95 4.47
N SER A 102 5.43 -0.21 4.98
CA SER A 102 4.10 -0.34 5.60
C SER A 102 3.90 0.62 6.76
N ASN A 103 4.89 0.71 7.66
CA ASN A 103 4.85 1.66 8.78
C ASN A 103 4.79 3.12 8.29
N THR A 104 5.57 3.45 7.26
CA THR A 104 5.57 4.79 6.64
C THR A 104 4.21 5.14 6.05
N LEU A 105 3.62 4.20 5.29
CA LEU A 105 2.31 4.37 4.68
C LEU A 105 1.20 4.53 5.73
N GLU A 106 1.26 3.79 6.84
CA GLU A 106 0.27 3.90 7.92
C GLU A 106 0.30 5.29 8.58
N VAL A 107 1.50 5.81 8.87
CA VAL A 107 1.66 7.16 9.43
C VAL A 107 1.17 8.23 8.47
N GLN A 108 1.51 8.11 7.18
CA GLN A 108 1.02 9.05 6.15
C GLN A 108 -0.51 8.97 6.03
N GLU A 109 -1.08 7.77 6.08
CA GLU A 109 -2.52 7.60 5.94
C GLU A 109 -3.30 8.21 7.10
N SER A 110 -2.82 8.02 8.32
CA SER A 110 -3.43 8.63 9.50
C SER A 110 -3.49 10.16 9.35
N ARG A 111 -2.42 10.78 8.85
CA ARG A 111 -2.34 12.23 8.63
C ARG A 111 -3.28 12.69 7.51
N ASN A 112 -3.28 11.99 6.38
CA ASN A 112 -4.15 12.32 5.25
C ASN A 112 -5.62 12.19 5.61
N LYS A 113 -5.98 11.19 6.42
CA LYS A 113 -7.32 11.00 6.94
C LYS A 113 -7.76 12.17 7.79
N GLU A 114 -6.93 12.65 8.72
CA GLU A 114 -7.24 13.83 9.53
C GLU A 114 -7.45 15.08 8.67
N LEU A 115 -6.60 15.31 7.66
CA LEU A 115 -6.75 16.42 6.72
C LEU A 115 -8.05 16.31 5.91
N ALA A 116 -8.37 15.12 5.40
CA ALA A 116 -9.56 14.87 4.61
C ALA A 116 -10.84 15.04 5.46
N ASP A 117 -10.87 14.52 6.68
CA ASP A 117 -12.00 14.66 7.61
C ASP A 117 -12.25 16.13 7.95
N ASN A 118 -11.20 16.91 8.20
CA ASN A 118 -11.28 18.36 8.40
C ASN A 118 -11.81 19.09 7.16
N TYR A 119 -11.33 18.70 5.96
CA TYR A 119 -11.80 19.27 4.72
C TYR A 119 -13.30 19.02 4.50
N PHE A 120 -13.74 17.76 4.58
CA PHE A 120 -15.13 17.41 4.32
C PHE A 120 -16.09 17.98 5.37
N SER A 121 -15.68 18.08 6.63
CA SER A 121 -16.48 18.72 7.68
C SER A 121 -16.66 20.22 7.45
N ASN A 122 -15.60 20.93 7.05
CA ASN A 122 -15.66 22.36 6.73
C ASN A 122 -16.51 22.63 5.48
N THR A 123 -16.34 21.83 4.41
CA THR A 123 -17.13 21.95 3.17
C THR A 123 -18.62 21.74 3.43
N ARG A 124 -18.99 20.82 4.35
CA ARG A 124 -20.38 20.57 4.74
C ARG A 124 -21.02 21.71 5.53
N GLN A 125 -20.23 22.48 6.29
CA GLN A 125 -20.72 23.63 7.07
C GLN A 125 -20.78 24.93 6.23
N GLY A 126 -19.92 25.07 5.22
CA GLY A 126 -19.74 26.29 4.43
C GLY A 126 -20.84 26.60 3.42
N MET A 127 -21.30 25.65 2.59
CA MET A 127 -22.31 25.90 1.55
C MET A 127 -23.10 24.65 1.09
N ARG A 128 -24.28 24.92 0.49
CA ARG A 128 -25.18 24.06 -0.31
C ARG A 128 -24.54 23.37 -1.53
N THR A 129 -23.23 23.13 -1.54
CA THR A 129 -22.50 22.35 -2.54
C THR A 129 -22.54 20.87 -2.10
N GLY A 130 -23.49 20.05 -2.53
CA GLY A 130 -23.61 19.56 -3.91
C GLY A 130 -23.19 18.08 -3.90
N LYS A 131 -23.92 17.20 -4.60
CA LYS A 131 -23.73 15.73 -4.58
C LYS A 131 -22.27 15.26 -4.81
N GLN A 132 -21.42 16.09 -5.41
CA GLN A 132 -20.02 15.80 -5.70
C GLN A 132 -19.13 15.67 -4.46
N SER A 133 -19.23 16.56 -3.44
CA SER A 133 -18.36 16.44 -2.25
C SER A 133 -18.68 15.20 -1.42
N ALA A 134 -19.97 14.81 -1.37
CA ALA A 134 -20.41 13.57 -0.73
C ALA A 134 -19.90 12.32 -1.46
N ALA A 135 -19.84 12.35 -2.80
CA ALA A 135 -19.30 11.24 -3.58
C ALA A 135 -17.79 11.09 -3.39
N ALA A 136 -17.05 12.20 -3.37
CA ALA A 136 -15.61 12.21 -3.11
C ALA A 136 -15.28 11.69 -1.69
N ALA A 137 -16.02 12.13 -0.67
CA ALA A 137 -15.86 11.65 0.70
C ALA A 137 -16.13 10.13 0.80
N LEU A 138 -17.24 9.65 0.22
CA LEU A 138 -17.56 8.22 0.22
C LEU A 138 -16.46 7.39 -0.44
N LYS A 139 -15.99 7.83 -1.60
CA LYS A 139 -14.93 7.16 -2.36
C LYS A 139 -13.62 7.12 -1.57
N TYR A 140 -13.23 8.24 -0.95
CA TYR A 140 -12.07 8.30 -0.08
C TYR A 140 -12.18 7.29 1.06
N HIS A 141 -13.30 7.27 1.78
CA HIS A 141 -13.53 6.29 2.86
C HIS A 141 -13.47 4.84 2.37
N VAL A 142 -14.02 4.52 1.19
CA VAL A 142 -13.93 3.18 0.61
C VAL A 142 -12.47 2.80 0.33
N THR A 143 -11.71 3.67 -0.32
CA THR A 143 -10.29 3.43 -0.60
C THR A 143 -9.48 3.25 0.68
N MET A 144 -9.76 4.02 1.74
CA MET A 144 -9.02 3.90 3.00
C MET A 144 -9.40 2.69 3.83
N ASN A 145 -10.66 2.26 3.78
CA ASN A 145 -11.06 0.97 4.35
C ASN A 145 -10.35 -0.19 3.65
N LYS A 146 -10.15 -0.14 2.33
CA LYS A 146 -9.34 -1.14 1.62
C LYS A 146 -7.88 -1.10 2.08
N SER A 147 -7.31 0.10 2.24
CA SER A 147 -5.93 0.32 2.68
C SER A 147 -5.62 -0.31 4.03
N ALA A 148 -6.56 -0.25 4.98
CA ALA A 148 -6.38 -0.81 6.32
C ALA A 148 -6.19 -2.33 6.31
N ASN A 149 -6.67 -3.03 5.29
CA ASN A 149 -6.58 -4.49 5.17
C ASN A 149 -5.30 -4.98 4.48
N ILE A 150 -4.38 -4.08 4.11
CA ILE A 150 -3.15 -4.42 3.37
C ILE A 150 -1.95 -4.66 4.31
N GLN A 151 -2.14 -4.55 5.62
CA GLN A 151 -1.05 -4.77 6.56
C GLN A 151 -0.41 -6.15 6.32
N PRO A 152 0.93 -6.22 6.17
CA PRO A 152 1.56 -7.49 5.90
C PRO A 152 1.45 -8.42 7.11
N HIS A 153 0.70 -9.52 6.97
CA HIS A 153 0.66 -10.61 7.94
C HIS A 153 1.93 -11.48 7.87
N PHE A 154 3.13 -10.89 7.83
CA PHE A 154 4.38 -11.65 7.78
C PHE A 154 4.79 -12.21 9.14
N ILE A 155 4.24 -11.69 10.23
CA ILE A 155 4.60 -12.07 11.59
C ILE A 155 3.34 -12.52 12.32
N ASP A 156 2.90 -13.74 12.04
CA ASP A 156 2.18 -14.51 13.06
C ASP A 156 2.64 -15.97 13.04
N ASN A 157 3.41 -16.32 14.07
CA ASN A 157 3.73 -17.66 14.57
C ASN A 157 4.34 -18.73 13.64
N HIS A 158 5.67 -18.69 13.51
CA HIS A 158 6.49 -19.89 13.70
C HIS A 158 7.46 -19.66 14.86
N GLY A 159 6.94 -19.81 16.08
CA GLY A 159 7.71 -20.04 17.30
C GLY A 159 7.80 -21.53 17.61
#